data_AF-A0A3A4PI52-F1
#
_entry.id   AF-A0A3A4PI52-F1
#
_cell.length_a   1.000
_cell.length_b   1.000
_cell.length_c   1.000
_cell.angle_alpha   90.00
_cell.angle_beta   90.00
_cell.angle_gamma   90.00
#
_symmetry.space_group_name_H-M   'P 1'
#
loop_
_entity.id
_entity.type
_entity.pdbx_description
1 polymer ?
#
loop_
_entity_poly.entity_id
_entity_poly.type
_entity_poly.pdbx_seq_one_letter_code
_entity_poly.pdbx_strand_id
1 'polypeptide(L)'
;MNEEAFQRKLSELVKEIETLPEGERSRLHELAEQTRERHRQLKETVSSLQESIDFLRLSIKYLLFDLEATRRENSQLRRMLDEEQDKGGE
;
A
#
# COMPACT_ATOMS: atom_id res chain seq x y z
N MET A 1 8.46 15.60 0.57
CA MET A 1 9.40 16.10 1.59
C MET A 1 10.02 14.88 2.26
N ASN A 2 11.35 14.75 2.29
CA ASN A 2 11.99 13.57 2.90
C ASN A 2 11.79 13.57 4.43
N GLU A 3 11.68 12.39 5.04
CA GLU A 3 11.50 12.23 6.50
C GLU A 3 12.55 13.01 7.29
N GLU A 4 13.81 12.91 6.89
CA GLU A 4 14.92 13.62 7.53
C GLU A 4 14.73 15.14 7.50
N ALA A 5 14.17 15.68 6.41
CA ALA A 5 13.91 17.11 6.28
C ALA A 5 12.75 17.55 7.19
N PHE A 6 11.75 16.69 7.39
CA PHE A 6 10.65 16.95 8.33
C PHE A 6 11.16 16.93 9.78
N GLN A 7 11.88 15.87 10.17
CA GLN A 7 12.43 15.72 11.53
C GLN A 7 13.39 16.85 11.88
N ARG A 8 14.24 17.27 10.94
CA ARG A 8 15.16 18.39 11.12
C ARG A 8 14.41 19.69 11.38
N LYS A 9 13.44 20.04 10.52
CA LYS A 9 12.65 21.27 10.69
C LYS A 9 11.80 21.27 11.95
N LEU A 10 11.23 20.12 12.32
CA LEU A 10 10.46 19.99 13.56
C LEU A 10 11.36 20.18 14.79
N SER A 11 12.56 19.61 14.76
CA SER A 11 13.55 19.79 15.83
C SER A 11 14.04 21.23 15.93
N GLU A 12 14.23 21.92 14.80
CA GLU A 12 14.53 23.36 14.76
C GLU A 12 13.38 24.19 15.37
N LEU A 13 12.14 23.88 15.01
CA LEU A 13 10.95 24.54 15.54
C LEU A 13 10.81 24.35 17.06
N VAL A 14 11.04 23.14 17.58
CA VAL A 14 10.99 22.87 19.02
C VAL A 14 12.05 23.68 19.77
N LYS A 15 13.28 23.77 19.22
CA LYS A 15 14.35 24.62 19.79
C LYS A 15 13.99 26.11 19.79
N GLU A 16 13.31 26.60 18.75
CA GLU A 16 12.84 27.98 18.73
C GLU A 16 11.74 28.22 19.79
N ILE A 17 10.83 27.27 19.97
CA ILE A 17 9.81 27.33 21.03
C ILE A 17 10.47 27.39 22.41
N GLU A 18 11.56 26.65 22.63
CA GLU A 18 12.40 26.72 23.83
C GLU A 18 13.10 28.07 24.03
N THR A 19 12.95 29.08 23.17
CA THR A 19 13.45 30.45 23.42
C THR A 19 12.36 31.43 23.82
N LEU A 20 11.08 31.05 23.70
CA LEU A 20 9.93 31.90 24.01
C LEU A 20 9.65 32.02 25.52
N PRO A 21 8.98 33.10 25.97
CA PRO A 21 8.52 33.25 27.36
C PRO A 21 7.60 32.09 27.80
N GLU A 22 7.67 31.70 29.08
CA GLU A 22 6.99 30.49 29.61
C GLU A 22 5.47 30.44 29.33
N GLY A 23 4.80 31.59 29.27
CA GLY A 23 3.36 31.69 29.01
C GLY A 23 2.92 31.21 27.62
N GLU A 24 3.80 31.24 26.62
CA GLU A 24 3.49 30.85 25.23
C GLU A 24 4.09 29.49 24.84
N ARG A 25 5.09 29.00 25.61
CA ARG A 25 5.79 27.74 25.35
C ARG A 25 4.89 26.50 25.40
N SER A 26 4.06 26.38 26.43
CA SER A 26 3.34 25.14 26.71
C SER A 26 2.40 24.73 25.55
N ARG A 27 1.63 25.68 25.02
CA ARG A 27 0.68 25.42 23.92
C ARG A 27 1.39 25.07 22.61
N LEU A 28 2.51 25.73 22.31
CA LEU A 28 3.29 25.47 21.09
C LEU A 28 4.01 24.12 21.16
N HIS A 29 4.52 23.75 22.34
CA HIS A 29 5.13 22.44 22.57
C HIS A 29 4.11 21.31 22.41
N GLU A 30 2.90 21.46 22.97
CA GLU A 30 1.81 20.50 22.76
C GLU A 30 1.45 20.36 21.26
N LEU A 31 1.37 21.47 20.53
CA LEU A 31 1.04 21.44 19.11
C LEU A 31 2.16 20.78 18.28
N ALA A 32 3.42 21.00 18.63
CA ALA A 32 4.57 20.36 17.98
C ALA A 32 4.54 18.83 18.19
N GLU A 33 4.31 18.37 19.43
CA GLU A 33 4.18 16.94 19.72
C GLU A 33 2.98 16.29 19.03
N GLN A 34 1.82 16.96 19.03
CA GLN A 34 0.65 16.47 18.29
C GLN A 34 0.93 16.37 16.78
N THR A 35 1.69 17.32 16.22
CA THR A 35 2.06 17.31 14.80
C THR A 35 3.02 16.16 14.51
N ARG A 36 3.99 15.91 15.39
CA ARG A 36 4.91 14.77 15.29
C ARG A 36 4.16 13.44 15.28
N GLU A 37 3.22 13.30 16.20
CA GLU A 37 2.43 12.09 16.37
C GLU A 37 1.48 11.84 15.18
N ARG A 38 0.79 12.88 14.70
CA ARG A 38 -0.05 12.77 13.49
C ARG A 38 0.78 12.39 12.27
N HIS A 39 1.97 12.96 12.11
CA HIS A 39 2.86 12.62 11.00
C HIS A 39 3.32 11.16 11.07
N ARG A 40 3.65 10.66 12.26
CA ARG A 40 3.98 9.25 12.50
C ARG A 40 2.83 8.32 12.10
N GLN A 41 1.62 8.59 12.60
CA GLN A 41 0.43 7.79 12.29
C GLN A 41 0.10 7.79 10.79
N LEU A 42 0.22 8.95 10.14
CA LEU A 42 0.00 9.07 8.69
C LEU A 42 0.99 8.19 7.92
N LYS A 43 2.27 8.20 8.32
CA LYS A 43 3.30 7.38 7.70
C LYS A 43 3.04 5.89 7.85
N GLU A 44 2.63 5.45 9.05
CA GLU A 44 2.24 4.07 9.31
C GLU A 44 1.06 3.65 8.44
N THR A 45 0.05 4.51 8.33
CA THR A 45 -1.13 4.27 7.48
C THR A 45 -0.74 4.15 6.01
N VAL A 46 0.11 5.05 5.50
CA VAL A 46 0.57 5.01 4.12
C VAL A 46 1.39 3.74 3.85
N SER A 47 2.27 3.33 4.77
CA SER A 47 3.04 2.09 4.65
C SER A 47 2.11 0.87 4.58
N SER A 48 1.13 0.78 5.47
CA SER A 48 0.16 -0.32 5.48
C SER A 48 -0.70 -0.35 4.21
N LEU A 49 -1.07 0.82 3.67
CA LEU A 49 -1.77 0.91 2.39
C LEU A 49 -0.89 0.43 1.23
N GLN A 50 0.40 0.77 1.23
CA GLN A 50 1.34 0.30 0.20
C GLN A 50 1.48 -1.23 0.24
N GLU A 51 1.66 -1.81 1.42
CA GLU A 51 1.70 -3.27 1.61
C GLU A 51 0.41 -3.95 1.13
N SER A 52 -0.74 -3.36 1.43
CA SER A 52 -2.05 -3.86 0.98
C SER A 52 -2.20 -3.82 -0.54
N ILE A 53 -1.71 -2.75 -1.19
CA ILE A 53 -1.70 -2.62 -2.65
C ILE A 53 -0.75 -3.63 -3.28
N ASP A 54 0.42 -3.85 -2.70
CA ASP A 54 1.38 -4.84 -3.21
C ASP A 54 0.84 -6.26 -3.08
N PHE A 55 0.17 -6.57 -1.96
CA PHE A 55 -0.55 -7.82 -1.78
C PHE A 55 -1.64 -7.98 -2.84
N LEU A 56 -2.51 -6.98 -3.01
CA LEU A 56 -3.58 -7.01 -4.02
C LEU A 56 -3.02 -7.21 -5.44
N ARG A 57 -1.92 -6.53 -5.76
CA ARG A 57 -1.24 -6.67 -7.06
C ARG A 57 -0.78 -8.12 -7.26
N LEU A 58 -0.22 -8.76 -6.24
CA LEU A 58 0.17 -10.16 -6.29
C LEU A 58 -1.05 -11.08 -6.47
N SER A 59 -2.12 -10.85 -5.71
CA SER A 59 -3.37 -11.61 -5.84
C SER A 59 -3.95 -11.53 -7.25
N ILE A 60 -3.94 -10.35 -7.87
CA ILE A 60 -4.39 -10.17 -9.26
C ILE A 60 -3.52 -10.97 -10.23
N LYS A 61 -2.19 -10.99 -10.05
CA LYS A 61 -1.30 -11.80 -10.89
C LYS A 61 -1.65 -13.29 -10.83
N TYR A 62 -1.92 -13.81 -9.63
CA TYR A 62 -2.35 -15.20 -9.46
C TYR A 62 -3.71 -15.48 -10.10
N LEU A 63 -4.70 -14.60 -9.90
CA LEU A 63 -6.02 -14.75 -10.51
C LEU A 63 -5.94 -14.76 -12.04
N LEU A 64 -5.11 -13.90 -12.64
CA LEU A 64 -4.91 -13.89 -14.09
C LEU A 64 -4.20 -15.15 -14.58
N PHE A 65 -3.26 -15.67 -13.82
CA PHE A 65 -2.57 -16.92 -14.14
C PHE A 65 -3.55 -18.11 -14.12
N ASP A 66 -4.34 -18.23 -13.07
CA ASP A 66 -5.33 -19.30 -12.92
C ASP A 66 -6.43 -19.20 -14.00
N LEU A 67 -6.84 -17.97 -14.35
CA LEU A 67 -7.79 -17.74 -15.44
C LEU A 67 -7.23 -18.22 -16.79
N GLU A 68 -5.97 -17.94 -17.08
CA GLU A 68 -5.35 -18.40 -18.33
C GLU A 68 -5.16 -19.92 -18.35
N ALA A 69 -4.81 -20.54 -17.21
CA ALA A 69 -4.73 -21.99 -17.08
C ALA A 69 -6.10 -22.65 -17.37
N THR A 70 -7.16 -22.19 -16.71
CA THR A 70 -8.52 -22.72 -16.92
C THR A 70 -9.03 -22.47 -18.34
N ARG A 71 -8.67 -21.35 -18.97
CA ARG A 71 -9.00 -21.08 -20.38
C ARG A 71 -8.34 -22.08 -21.33
N ARG A 72 -7.07 -22.42 -21.09
CA ARG A 72 -6.33 -23.42 -21.88
C ARG A 72 -6.91 -24.80 -21.72
N GLU A 73 -7.20 -25.21 -20.48
CA GLU A 73 -7.84 -26.50 -20.19
C GLU A 73 -9.20 -26.61 -20.87
N ASN A 74 -10.06 -25.58 -20.77
CA ASN A 74 -11.35 -25.58 -21.46
C ASN A 74 -11.20 -25.74 -22.98
N SER A 75 -10.23 -25.04 -23.57
CA SER A 75 -9.94 -25.13 -25.01
C SER A 75 -9.46 -26.53 -25.42
N GLN A 76 -8.64 -27.19 -24.59
CA GLN A 76 -8.19 -28.56 -24.82
C GLN A 76 -9.34 -29.56 -24.71
N LEU A 77 -10.17 -29.44 -23.68
CA LEU A 77 -11.33 -30.32 -23.49
C LEU A 77 -12.33 -30.20 -24.65
N ARG A 78 -12.57 -28.99 -25.16
CA ARG A 78 -13.43 -28.77 -26.34
C ARG A 78 -12.90 -29.49 -27.57
N ARG A 79 -11.58 -29.38 -27.84
CA ARG A 79 -10.95 -30.08 -28.96
C ARG A 79 -11.09 -31.59 -28.84
N MET A 80 -10.91 -32.14 -27.64
CA MET A 80 -11.09 -33.58 -27.40
C MET A 80 -12.53 -34.02 -27.67
N LEU A 81 -13.53 -33.23 -27.26
CA LEU A 81 -14.94 -33.53 -27.55
C LEU A 81 -15.26 -33.47 -29.04
N ASP A 82 -14.72 -32.48 -29.75
CA ASP A 82 -14.90 -32.35 -31.21
C ASP A 82 -14.26 -33.55 -31.94
N GLU A 83 -13.07 -33.99 -31.53
CA GLU A 83 -12.39 -35.19 -32.07
C GLU A 83 -13.13 -36.50 -31.78
N GLU A 84 -13.75 -36.64 -30.59
CA GLU A 84 -14.57 -37.80 -30.25
C GLU A 84 -15.87 -37.86 -31.08
N GLN A 85 -16.51 -36.71 -31.34
CA GLN A 85 -17.69 -36.65 -32.19
C GLN A 85 -17.39 -37.05 -33.64
N ASP A 86 -16.25 -36.61 -34.18
CA ASP A 86 -15.83 -36.93 -35.54
C ASP A 86 -15.55 -38.44 -35.71
N LYS A 87 -14.98 -39.08 -34.68
CA LYS A 87 -14.71 -40.54 -34.67
C LYS A 87 -15.94 -41.41 -34.43
N GLY A 88 -17.01 -40.87 -33.85
CA GLY A 88 -18.27 -41.60 -33.59
C GLY A 88 -19.28 -41.52 -34.74
N GLY A 89 -18.99 -40.77 -35.80
CA GLY A 89 -19.85 -40.56 -36.96
C GLY A 89 -19.49 -41.38 -38.21
N GLU A 90 -18.38 -42.12 -38.20
CA GLU A 90 -18.01 -43.14 -39.20
C GLU A 90 -18.49 -44.54 -38.79
#